data_AF-A0ABC8TY21-F1
#
_entry.id   AF-A0ABC8TY21-F1
#
_cell.length_a   1.000
_cell.length_b   1.000
_cell.length_c   1.000
_cell.angle_alpha   90.00
_cell.angle_beta   90.00
_cell.angle_gamma   90.00
#
_symmetry.space_group_name_H-M   'P 1'
#
loop_
_entity.id
_entity.type
_entity.pdbx_description
1 polymer ?
#
loop_
_entity_poly.entity_id
_entity_poly.type
_entity_poly.pdbx_seq_one_letter_code
_entity_poly.pdbx_strand_id
1 'polypeptide(L)'
;MVTVDGLLRRENELAYEPEILAIGPYHHGKANLEMMEKHKIRYLQMYLVRTNESSVDRFVNAMQDLEEKTRKCYAESIVLEKDAFV
;
A
#
# COMPACT_ATOMS: atom_id res chain seq x y z
N MET A 1 -5.24 -2.69 4.91
CA MET A 1 -5.34 -3.62 6.05
C MET A 1 -5.31 -2.77 7.31
N VAL A 2 -6.27 -2.96 8.21
CA VAL A 2 -6.38 -2.20 9.47
C VAL A 2 -5.16 -2.54 10.33
N THR A 3 -4.44 -1.54 10.86
CA THR A 3 -3.40 -1.82 11.85
C THR A 3 -4.05 -2.48 13.04
N VAL A 4 -3.53 -3.64 13.42
CA VAL A 4 -3.84 -4.23 14.72
C VAL A 4 -2.97 -3.54 15.75
N ASP A 5 -3.58 -3.22 16.89
CA ASP A 5 -2.92 -2.56 18.01
C ASP A 5 -1.59 -3.26 18.34
N GLY A 6 -0.56 -2.47 18.64
CA GLY A 6 0.79 -2.98 18.87
C GLY A 6 0.88 -4.02 19.99
N LEU A 7 -0.04 -3.99 20.97
CA LEU A 7 -0.15 -5.00 22.00
C LEU A 7 -0.65 -6.33 21.41
N LEU A 8 -1.73 -6.29 20.65
CA LEU A 8 -2.32 -7.47 19.99
C LEU A 8 -1.35 -8.09 18.97
N ARG A 9 -0.57 -7.27 18.26
CA ARG A 9 0.44 -7.78 17.32
C ARG A 9 1.54 -8.55 18.05
N ARG A 10 1.98 -8.12 19.23
CA ARG A 10 3.02 -8.83 20.01
C ARG A 10 2.55 -10.19 20.52
N GLU A 11 1.26 -10.34 20.80
CA GLU A 11 0.70 -11.63 21.23
C GLU A 11 0.78 -12.69 20.12
N ASN A 12 0.63 -12.29 18.86
CA ASN A 12 0.79 -13.20 17.72
C ASN A 12 1.22 -12.46 16.46
N GLU A 13 2.52 -12.23 16.32
CA GLU A 13 3.07 -11.45 15.20
C GLU A 13 2.74 -12.09 13.84
N LEU A 14 2.78 -13.43 13.77
CA LEU A 14 2.52 -14.19 12.55
C LEU A 14 1.08 -14.05 12.05
N ALA A 15 0.10 -13.86 12.95
CA ALA A 15 -1.30 -13.65 12.56
C ALA A 15 -1.52 -12.31 11.84
N TYR A 16 -0.59 -11.36 11.98
CA TYR A 16 -0.70 -10.01 11.43
C TYR A 16 0.39 -9.69 10.41
N GLU A 17 1.27 -10.64 10.13
CA GLU A 17 2.28 -10.51 9.09
C GLU A 17 1.73 -11.07 7.76
N PRO A 18 1.59 -10.25 6.70
CA PRO A 18 1.16 -10.73 5.41
C PRO A 18 2.20 -11.69 4.82
N GLU A 19 1.73 -12.85 4.38
CA GLU A 19 2.57 -13.82 3.66
C GLU A 19 2.61 -13.54 2.15
N ILE A 20 1.50 -13.07 1.60
CA ILE A 20 1.30 -12.94 0.15
C ILE A 20 1.23 -11.47 -0.26
N LEU A 21 0.28 -10.72 0.30
CA LEU A 21 -0.05 -9.36 -0.16
C LEU A 21 -0.15 -8.40 1.02
N ALA A 22 0.60 -7.31 0.95
CA ALA A 22 0.36 -6.15 1.79
C ALA A 22 -0.47 -5.08 1.07
N ILE A 23 -1.34 -4.43 1.82
CA ILE A 23 -2.13 -3.28 1.35
C ILE A 23 -1.80 -2.09 2.23
N GLY A 24 -1.16 -1.09 1.64
CA GLY A 24 -0.69 0.11 2.32
C GLY A 24 0.79 0.03 2.73
N PRO A 25 1.27 1.05 3.47
CA PRO A 25 2.69 1.34 3.63
C PRO A 25 3.41 0.52 4.71
N TYR A 26 2.69 -0.14 5.62
CA TYR A 26 3.31 -0.81 6.79
C TYR A 26 4.23 -2.00 6.47
N HIS A 27 4.00 -2.68 5.35
CA HIS A 27 4.83 -3.80 4.93
C HIS A 27 5.54 -3.49 3.60
N HIS A 28 5.69 -2.20 3.29
CA HIS A 28 6.43 -1.77 2.11
C HIS A 28 7.89 -2.28 2.17
N GLY A 29 8.40 -2.77 1.04
CA GLY A 29 9.79 -3.19 0.91
C GLY A 29 10.15 -4.56 1.52
N LYS A 30 9.20 -5.32 2.07
CA LYS A 30 9.50 -6.67 2.58
C LYS A 30 9.76 -7.66 1.45
N ALA A 31 10.89 -8.37 1.53
CA ALA A 31 11.33 -9.30 0.49
C ALA A 31 10.31 -10.41 0.18
N ASN A 32 9.61 -10.93 1.20
CA ASN A 32 8.59 -11.97 1.01
C ASN A 32 7.36 -11.48 0.22
N LEU A 33 7.19 -10.18 0.05
CA LEU A 33 6.03 -9.57 -0.63
C LEU A 33 6.36 -9.05 -2.04
N GLU A 34 7.64 -9.09 -2.45
CA GLU A 34 8.11 -8.50 -3.72
C GLU A 34 7.36 -9.07 -4.93
N MET A 35 7.01 -10.36 -4.89
CA MET A 35 6.24 -11.02 -5.95
C MET A 35 4.88 -10.33 -6.15
N MET A 36 4.18 -10.02 -5.06
CA MET A 36 2.88 -9.36 -5.15
C MET A 36 2.98 -7.88 -5.50
N GLU A 37 4.07 -7.20 -5.14
CA GLU A 37 4.35 -5.84 -5.64
C GLU A 37 4.44 -5.83 -7.17
N LYS A 38 5.16 -6.79 -7.77
CA LYS A 38 5.21 -6.95 -9.24
C LYS A 38 3.83 -7.22 -9.84
N HIS A 39 3.00 -8.03 -9.16
CA HIS A 39 1.64 -8.30 -9.60
C HIS A 39 0.71 -7.08 -9.53
N LYS A 40 0.85 -6.21 -8.51
CA LYS A 40 0.09 -4.94 -8.43
C LYS A 40 0.39 -4.06 -9.63
N ILE A 41 1.66 -3.91 -10.00
CA ILE A 41 2.07 -3.11 -11.17
C ILE A 41 1.51 -3.71 -12.47
N ARG A 42 1.59 -5.03 -12.63
CA ARG A 42 1.00 -5.72 -13.79
C ARG A 42 -0.52 -5.50 -13.87
N TYR A 43 -1.21 -5.58 -12.73
CA TYR A 43 -2.64 -5.33 -12.68
C TYR A 43 -2.98 -3.89 -13.07
N LEU A 44 -2.22 -2.91 -12.57
CA LEU A 44 -2.36 -1.50 -12.95
C LEU A 44 -2.21 -1.32 -14.46
N GLN A 45 -1.15 -1.90 -15.06
CA GLN A 45 -0.95 -1.85 -16.52
C GLN A 45 -2.13 -2.44 -17.30
N MET A 46 -2.64 -3.61 -16.88
CA MET A 46 -3.82 -4.23 -17.50
C MET A 46 -5.07 -3.36 -17.34
N TYR A 47 -5.23 -2.71 -16.19
CA TYR A 47 -6.33 -1.81 -15.92
C TYR A 47 -6.29 -0.60 -16.87
N LEU A 48 -5.14 0.05 -17.01
CA LEU A 48 -4.96 1.21 -17.91
C LEU A 48 -5.34 0.87 -19.36
N VAL A 49 -4.86 -0.27 -19.86
CA VAL A 49 -5.22 -0.76 -21.21
C VAL A 49 -6.72 -0.97 -21.34
N ARG A 50 -7.34 -1.64 -20.35
CA ARG A 50 -8.78 -1.95 -20.38
C ARG A 50 -9.65 -0.70 -20.33
N THR A 51 -9.20 0.36 -19.66
CA THR A 51 -9.94 1.63 -19.53
C THR A 51 -9.49 2.69 -20.55
N ASN A 52 -8.60 2.34 -21.47
CA ASN A 52 -8.06 3.25 -22.50
C ASN A 52 -7.42 4.52 -21.89
N GLU A 53 -6.67 4.35 -20.81
CA GLU A 53 -5.90 5.41 -20.15
C GLU A 53 -4.52 5.54 -20.78
N SER A 54 -4.11 6.77 -21.07
CA SER A 54 -2.80 7.05 -21.66
C SER A 54 -1.67 7.21 -20.63
N SER A 55 -2.00 7.49 -19.37
CA SER A 55 -1.02 7.65 -18.28
C SER A 55 -1.61 7.30 -16.91
N VAL A 56 -0.76 7.24 -15.89
CA VAL A 56 -1.15 7.01 -14.49
C VAL A 56 -1.53 8.29 -13.76
N ASP A 57 -1.33 9.45 -14.39
CA ASP A 57 -1.26 10.75 -13.70
C ASP A 57 -2.53 11.07 -12.92
N ARG A 58 -3.71 10.79 -13.48
CA ARG A 58 -4.97 11.03 -12.77
C ARG A 58 -5.14 10.19 -11.51
N PHE A 59 -4.58 8.97 -11.51
CA PHE A 59 -4.62 8.09 -10.33
C PHE A 59 -3.61 8.55 -9.29
N VAL A 60 -2.41 8.93 -9.71
CA VAL A 60 -1.38 9.52 -8.85
C VAL A 60 -1.90 10.80 -8.19
N ASN A 61 -2.48 11.71 -8.96
CA ASN A 61 -3.07 12.96 -8.46
C ASN A 61 -4.21 12.67 -7.46
N ALA A 62 -5.12 11.73 -7.78
CA ALA A 62 -6.19 11.35 -6.87
C ALA A 62 -5.66 10.75 -5.54
N MET A 63 -4.56 9.99 -5.59
CA MET A 63 -3.92 9.46 -4.37
C MET A 63 -3.21 10.56 -3.57
N GLN A 64 -2.56 11.53 -4.25
CA GLN A 64 -1.97 12.70 -3.60
C GLN A 64 -3.02 13.56 -2.89
N ASP A 65 -4.17 13.79 -3.51
CA ASP A 65 -5.28 14.53 -2.91
C ASP A 65 -5.84 13.83 -1.66
N LEU A 66 -5.74 12.50 -1.61
CA LEU A 66 -6.19 11.67 -0.50
C LEU A 66 -5.11 11.41 0.56
N GLU A 67 -3.85 11.78 0.30
CA GLU A 67 -2.71 11.38 1.11
C GLU A 67 -2.87 11.78 2.58
N GLU A 68 -3.13 13.06 2.85
CA GLU A 68 -3.21 13.58 4.22
C GLU A 68 -4.31 12.87 5.03
N LYS A 69 -5.47 12.66 4.41
CA LYS A 69 -6.59 11.93 5.02
C LYS A 69 -6.22 10.47 5.27
N THR A 70 -5.54 9.84 4.32
CA THR A 70 -5.15 8.43 4.39
C THR A 70 -4.10 8.20 5.47
N ARG A 71 -3.10 9.10 5.60
CA ARG A 71 -2.10 9.04 6.68
C ARG A 71 -2.75 9.10 8.06
N LYS A 72 -3.81 9.89 8.24
CA LYS A 72 -4.59 9.97 9.50
C LYS A 72 -5.41 8.72 9.79
N CYS A 73 -5.61 7.82 8.83
CA CYS A 73 -6.30 6.54 9.04
C CYS A 73 -5.39 5.44 9.58
N TYR A 74 -4.08 5.70 9.66
CA TYR A 74 -3.09 4.79 10.22
C TYR A 74 -2.85 5.14 11.69
N ALA A 75 -2.77 4.11 12.53
CA ALA A 75 -2.56 4.26 13.98
C ALA A 75 -1.15 4.78 14.28
N GLU A 76 -0.17 4.41 13.45
CA GLU A 76 1.22 4.84 13.58
C GLU A 76 1.57 5.90 12.53
N SER A 77 2.53 6.76 12.87
CA SER A 77 3.04 7.75 11.93
C SER A 77 3.87 7.07 10.83
N ILE A 78 3.47 7.29 9.58
CA ILE A 78 4.16 6.72 8.41
C ILE A 78 5.29 7.65 7.97
N VAL A 79 6.52 7.18 8.09
CA VAL A 79 7.75 7.91 7.75
C VAL A 79 8.16 7.70 6.29
N LEU A 80 7.17 7.70 5.39
CA LEU A 80 7.41 7.70 3.95
C LEU A 80 7.29 9.12 3.42
N GLU A 81 8.23 9.50 2.57
CA GLU A 81 8.11 10.71 1.75
C GLU A 81 6.87 10.63 0.86
N LYS A 82 6.38 11.80 0.43
CA LYS A 82 5.14 11.91 -0.36
C LYS A 82 5.11 10.97 -1.56
N ASP A 83 6.17 10.99 -2.37
CA ASP A 83 6.28 10.18 -3.60
C ASP A 83 6.47 8.69 -3.32
N ALA A 84 6.84 8.30 -2.11
CA ALA A 84 6.95 6.89 -1.71
C ALA A 84 5.65 6.37 -1.08
N PHE A 85 4.77 7.27 -0.63
CA PHE A 85 3.46 6.93 -0.09
C PHE A 85 2.40 6.73 -1.19
N VAL A 86 2.53 7.50 -2.26
CA VAL A 86 1.67 7.51 -3.45
C VAL A 86 2.23 6.56 -4.50
#